data_AF-A0A7S2Z9I7-F1
#
_entry.id   AF-A0A7S2Z9I7-F1
#
_cell.length_a   1.000
_cell.length_b   1.000
_cell.length_c   1.000
_cell.angle_alpha   90.00
_cell.angle_beta   90.00
_cell.angle_gamma   90.00
#
_symmetry.space_group_name_H-M   'P 1'
#
loop_
_entity.id
_entity.type
_entity.pdbx_description
1 polymer ?
#
loop_
_entity_poly.entity_id
_entity_poly.type
_entity_poly.pdbx_seq_one_letter_code
_entity_poly.pdbx_strand_id
1 'polypeptide(L)'
;MSEHIPGQGVALGRHGESITCMGCRIVVAAENQREHYHSDWHRVNLKRRVAGLGPISSGEFEVRVKELEEKSKQEASKKEKRERKGYFCEYCSKRFSSEKALEQHERSKRHIDQVRAANGAASEDEEMEGEETHDVVEERLEQAEMIPLTNCLFCNHISDDVEANAKHMAKLHGCFIPYVESLLSIESLLTYLGEKVGVGYACVFCSRSFSAVFSVQKHMIDKNHSRMIDSEQEWYDEYGEFYAWEDEDGMADGEEWEEVVGEEREMILSKHEAGVDREGNGASGPEEAITEDDTAVELVLNS
;
A
#
# COMPACT_ATOMS: atom_id res chain seq x y z
N MET A 1 8.22 40.04 -88.44
CA MET A 1 8.22 39.65 -87.01
C MET A 1 7.53 38.30 -86.92
N SER A 2 8.24 37.31 -86.38
CA SER A 2 7.74 36.03 -85.83
C SER A 2 7.02 35.03 -86.77
N GLU A 3 7.32 33.75 -86.55
CA GLU A 3 7.08 32.64 -87.49
C GLU A 3 5.95 31.68 -87.04
N HIS A 4 5.76 30.61 -87.82
CA HIS A 4 4.70 29.60 -87.68
C HIS A 4 4.88 28.59 -86.51
N ILE A 5 3.73 28.10 -86.05
CA ILE A 5 3.33 26.73 -85.61
C ILE A 5 4.19 25.55 -86.14
N PRO A 6 4.09 24.30 -85.59
CA PRO A 6 3.53 23.82 -84.30
C PRO A 6 4.53 22.94 -83.49
N GLY A 7 4.14 22.46 -82.29
CA GLY A 7 4.99 21.66 -81.41
C GLY A 7 4.89 20.13 -81.54
N GLN A 8 5.75 19.40 -80.82
CA GLN A 8 5.61 17.97 -80.49
C GLN A 8 6.42 17.59 -79.24
N GLY A 9 5.88 16.69 -78.42
CA GLY A 9 6.61 15.96 -77.37
C GLY A 9 6.78 16.70 -76.03
N VAL A 10 6.87 16.03 -74.88
CA VAL A 10 6.62 14.61 -74.54
C VAL A 10 6.07 14.58 -73.11
N ALA A 11 5.15 13.67 -72.78
CA ALA A 11 4.75 13.46 -71.40
C ALA A 11 5.93 12.86 -70.61
N LEU A 12 6.45 13.60 -69.62
CA LEU A 12 7.41 13.10 -68.64
C LEU A 12 6.81 13.24 -67.24
N GLY A 13 6.95 12.17 -66.46
CA GLY A 13 6.26 12.00 -65.19
C GLY A 13 6.69 12.98 -64.12
N ARG A 14 5.80 13.13 -63.13
CA ARG A 14 5.98 13.95 -61.92
C ARG A 14 7.15 13.39 -61.10
N HIS A 15 8.35 13.95 -61.29
CA HIS A 15 9.51 13.61 -60.46
C HIS A 15 9.24 14.08 -59.02
N GLY A 16 9.41 13.18 -58.05
CA GLY A 16 9.36 13.54 -56.64
C GLY A 16 10.47 14.52 -56.30
N GLU A 17 10.10 15.71 -55.86
CA GLU A 17 11.05 16.75 -55.49
C GLU A 17 11.85 16.32 -54.24
N SER A 18 13.14 16.63 -54.22
CA SER A 18 14.03 16.29 -53.11
C SER A 18 14.88 17.49 -52.71
N ILE A 19 15.08 17.64 -51.39
CA ILE A 19 15.79 18.76 -50.79
C ILE A 19 17.10 18.29 -50.15
N THR A 20 18.20 18.98 -50.44
CA THR A 20 19.49 18.74 -49.79
C THR A 20 19.54 19.46 -48.45
N CYS A 21 19.52 18.71 -47.35
CA CYS A 21 19.81 19.30 -46.05
C CYS A 21 21.31 19.55 -45.92
N MET A 22 21.73 20.80 -46.13
CA MET A 22 23.12 21.21 -45.90
C MET A 22 23.60 20.84 -44.49
N GLY A 23 22.71 20.89 -43.49
CA GLY A 23 22.94 20.57 -42.07
C GLY A 23 23.46 19.16 -41.80
N CYS A 24 22.84 18.16 -42.44
CA CYS A 24 23.19 16.75 -42.29
C CYS A 24 24.00 16.19 -43.48
N ARG A 25 24.17 16.98 -44.55
CA ARG A 25 24.80 16.59 -45.83
C ARG A 25 24.11 15.38 -46.50
N ILE A 26 22.79 15.33 -46.43
CA ILE A 26 21.98 14.31 -47.10
C ILE A 26 20.90 14.95 -47.99
N VAL A 27 20.38 14.15 -48.93
CA VAL A 27 19.17 14.45 -49.69
C VAL A 27 17.98 13.80 -49.00
N VAL A 28 16.90 14.55 -48.82
CA VAL A 28 15.63 14.12 -48.21
C VAL A 28 14.53 14.32 -49.25
N ALA A 29 13.54 13.43 -49.33
CA ALA A 29 12.34 13.68 -50.14
C ALA A 29 11.59 14.93 -49.60
N ALA A 30 11.03 15.76 -50.49
CA ALA A 30 10.39 17.02 -50.07
C ALA A 30 9.21 16.81 -49.10
N GLU A 31 8.48 15.70 -49.27
CA GLU A 31 7.45 15.21 -48.33
C GLU A 31 7.98 15.07 -46.88
N ASN A 32 9.18 14.51 -46.70
CA ASN A 32 9.77 14.23 -45.38
C ASN A 32 10.62 15.41 -44.86
N GLN A 33 10.56 16.58 -45.51
CA GLN A 33 11.33 17.76 -45.11
C GLN A 33 11.04 18.15 -43.65
N ARG A 34 9.76 18.27 -43.27
CA ARG A 34 9.38 18.72 -41.91
C ARG A 34 9.88 17.75 -40.85
N GLU A 35 9.65 16.46 -41.05
CA GLU A 35 10.09 15.40 -40.15
C GLU A 35 11.60 15.41 -39.97
N HIS A 36 12.36 15.56 -41.06
CA HIS A 36 13.81 15.67 -40.99
C HIS A 36 14.26 16.86 -40.12
N TYR A 37 13.74 18.08 -40.36
CA TYR A 37 14.16 19.27 -39.60
C TYR A 37 13.72 19.23 -38.13
N HIS A 38 12.63 18.53 -37.80
CA HIS A 38 12.20 18.31 -36.41
C HIS A 38 12.94 17.16 -35.71
N SER A 39 13.54 16.22 -36.45
CA SER A 39 14.25 15.06 -35.88
C SER A 39 15.40 15.45 -34.95
N ASP A 40 15.64 14.63 -33.92
CA ASP A 40 16.76 14.85 -33.00
C ASP A 40 18.12 14.63 -33.67
N TRP A 41 18.19 13.76 -34.69
CA TRP A 41 19.37 13.61 -35.54
C TRP A 41 19.76 14.92 -36.23
N HIS A 42 18.80 15.64 -36.80
CA HIS A 42 19.03 16.97 -37.39
C HIS A 42 19.49 17.97 -36.33
N ARG A 43 18.83 18.03 -35.17
CA ARG A 43 19.23 18.93 -34.08
C ARG A 43 20.65 18.64 -33.57
N VAL A 44 21.04 17.36 -33.48
CA VAL A 44 22.40 16.95 -33.10
C VAL A 44 23.42 17.36 -34.17
N ASN A 45 23.15 17.11 -35.45
CA ASN A 45 24.04 17.53 -36.54
C ASN A 45 24.16 19.06 -36.66
N LEU A 46 23.10 19.80 -36.38
CA LEU A 46 23.12 21.26 -36.30
C LEU A 46 24.01 21.74 -35.13
N LYS A 47 23.86 21.16 -33.92
CA LYS A 47 24.73 21.47 -32.77
C LYS A 47 26.20 21.15 -33.04
N ARG A 48 26.49 19.99 -33.66
CA ARG A 48 27.85 19.60 -34.06
C ARG A 48 28.48 20.62 -35.02
N ARG A 49 27.72 21.08 -36.01
CA ARG A 49 28.14 22.12 -36.95
C ARG A 49 28.45 23.45 -36.29
N VAL A 50 27.62 23.89 -35.34
CA VAL A 50 27.88 25.12 -34.57
C VAL A 50 29.18 24.99 -33.77
N ALA A 51 29.50 23.79 -33.28
CA ALA A 51 30.78 23.46 -32.64
C ALA A 51 31.94 23.20 -33.64
N GLY A 52 31.77 23.46 -34.94
CA GLY A 52 32.79 23.24 -35.97
C GLY A 52 33.07 21.76 -36.33
N LEU A 53 32.28 20.83 -35.80
CA LEU A 53 32.44 19.39 -36.02
C LEU A 53 31.65 18.89 -37.24
N GLY A 54 32.15 17.84 -37.87
CA GLY A 54 31.47 17.17 -38.97
C GLY A 54 30.14 16.51 -38.55
N PRO A 55 29.14 16.43 -39.45
CA PRO A 55 27.90 15.70 -39.17
C PRO A 55 28.18 14.21 -39.01
N ILE A 56 27.34 13.54 -38.22
CA ILE A 56 27.26 12.08 -38.10
C ILE A 56 26.16 11.53 -39.01
N SER A 57 26.37 10.33 -39.52
CA SER A 57 25.38 9.55 -40.28
C SER A 57 24.20 9.10 -39.40
N SER A 58 23.14 8.57 -40.04
CA SER A 58 22.00 7.99 -39.30
C SER A 58 22.44 6.80 -38.46
N GLY A 59 23.20 5.86 -39.02
CA GLY A 59 23.68 4.68 -38.31
C GLY A 59 24.54 5.01 -37.09
N GLU A 60 25.45 5.99 -37.18
CA GLU A 60 26.24 6.45 -36.03
C GLU A 60 25.36 7.10 -34.94
N PHE A 61 24.28 7.79 -35.34
CA PHE A 61 23.32 8.37 -34.41
C PHE A 61 22.48 7.27 -33.73
N GLU A 62 21.96 6.31 -34.48
CA GLU A 62 21.19 5.18 -33.97
C GLU A 62 21.99 4.32 -32.98
N VAL A 63 23.27 4.03 -33.29
CA VAL A 63 24.18 3.37 -32.35
C VAL A 63 24.33 4.20 -31.07
N ARG A 64 24.51 5.51 -31.18
CA ARG A 64 24.68 6.38 -30.02
C ARG A 64 23.41 6.56 -29.18
N VAL A 65 22.23 6.50 -29.79
CA VAL A 65 20.95 6.45 -29.07
C VAL A 65 20.85 5.14 -28.28
N LYS A 66 21.11 4.00 -28.92
CA LYS A 66 21.12 2.68 -28.24
C LYS A 66 22.11 2.63 -27.08
N GLU A 67 23.33 3.13 -27.25
CA GLU A 67 24.32 3.23 -26.16
C GLU A 67 23.80 4.05 -24.96
N LEU A 68 23.02 5.11 -25.21
CA LEU A 68 22.46 5.96 -24.15
C LEU A 68 21.28 5.29 -23.44
N GLU A 69 20.42 4.59 -24.20
CA GLU A 69 19.32 3.79 -23.64
C GLU A 69 19.82 2.59 -22.83
N GLU A 70 20.88 1.91 -23.27
CA GLU A 70 21.51 0.82 -22.51
C GLU A 70 22.14 1.34 -21.22
N LYS A 71 22.80 2.51 -21.25
CA LYS A 71 23.35 3.16 -20.06
C LYS A 71 22.26 3.56 -19.07
N SER A 72 21.17 4.17 -19.52
CA SER A 72 20.06 4.56 -18.63
C SER A 72 19.37 3.34 -18.00
N LYS A 73 19.17 2.25 -18.76
CA LYS A 73 18.69 0.95 -18.24
C LYS A 73 19.66 0.33 -17.21
N GLN A 74 20.97 0.41 -17.45
CA GLN A 74 21.97 -0.06 -16.49
C GLN A 74 22.01 0.80 -15.21
N GLU A 75 21.83 2.11 -15.31
CA GLU A 75 21.78 3.00 -14.13
C GLU A 75 20.49 2.80 -13.33
N ALA A 76 19.34 2.65 -14.00
CA ALA A 76 18.07 2.31 -13.36
C ALA A 76 18.16 0.98 -12.58
N SER A 77 18.64 -0.11 -13.22
CA SER A 77 18.78 -1.41 -12.55
C SER A 77 19.82 -1.43 -11.42
N LYS A 78 20.85 -0.57 -11.47
CA LYS A 78 21.80 -0.37 -10.35
C LYS A 78 21.17 0.41 -9.20
N LYS A 79 20.31 1.39 -9.49
CA LYS A 79 19.54 2.13 -8.48
C LYS A 79 18.55 1.19 -7.78
N GLU A 80 17.75 0.46 -8.55
CA GLU A 80 16.78 -0.51 -8.05
C GLU A 80 17.45 -1.59 -7.16
N LYS A 81 18.59 -2.15 -7.57
CA LYS A 81 19.35 -3.10 -6.75
C LYS A 81 19.94 -2.50 -5.47
N ARG A 82 20.25 -1.20 -5.44
CA ARG A 82 20.65 -0.48 -4.22
C ARG A 82 19.47 -0.22 -3.29
N GLU A 83 18.27 0.00 -3.84
CA GLU A 83 17.06 0.30 -3.07
C GLU A 83 16.41 -0.98 -2.52
N ARG A 84 16.42 -2.07 -3.28
CA ARG A 84 16.02 -3.43 -2.83
C ARG A 84 16.94 -3.97 -1.73
N LYS A 85 18.25 -3.72 -1.80
CA LYS A 85 19.22 -4.19 -0.80
C LYS A 85 19.35 -3.21 0.39
N GLY A 86 18.22 -2.91 1.03
CA GLY A 86 18.18 -2.16 2.27
C GLY A 86 18.77 -2.97 3.43
N TYR A 87 19.70 -2.39 4.16
CA TYR A 87 20.22 -2.96 5.40
C TYR A 87 19.38 -2.41 6.54
N PHE A 88 18.83 -3.25 7.41
CA PHE A 88 18.01 -2.82 8.54
C PHE A 88 18.60 -3.35 9.84
N CYS A 89 18.32 -2.65 10.95
CA CYS A 89 18.72 -3.10 12.27
C CYS A 89 17.66 -4.04 12.84
N GLU A 90 18.03 -5.25 13.27
CA GLU A 90 17.07 -6.24 13.78
C GLU A 90 16.32 -5.79 15.04
N TYR A 91 16.92 -4.89 15.84
CA TYR A 91 16.35 -4.40 17.10
C TYR A 91 15.63 -3.05 16.99
N CYS A 92 15.97 -2.26 15.98
CA CYS A 92 15.47 -0.88 15.82
C CYS A 92 14.65 -0.69 14.55
N SER A 93 14.60 -1.68 13.66
CA SER A 93 13.96 -1.66 12.32
C SER A 93 14.42 -0.57 11.34
N LYS A 94 15.25 0.38 11.79
CA LYS A 94 15.79 1.50 11.02
C LYS A 94 16.56 1.04 9.79
N ARG A 95 16.27 1.68 8.65
CA ARG A 95 16.86 1.38 7.34
C ARG A 95 18.14 2.19 7.09
N PHE A 96 19.17 1.51 6.59
CA PHE A 96 20.49 2.05 6.30
C PHE A 96 20.86 1.85 4.83
N SER A 97 21.51 2.87 4.27
CA SER A 97 21.92 2.92 2.85
C SER A 97 23.14 2.04 2.53
N SER A 98 23.79 1.46 3.55
CA SER A 98 24.89 0.51 3.40
C SER A 98 25.09 -0.33 4.67
N GLU A 99 25.66 -1.52 4.50
CA GLU A 99 26.08 -2.43 5.56
C GLU A 99 26.94 -1.74 6.63
N LYS A 100 27.92 -0.92 6.22
CA LYS A 100 28.79 -0.16 7.13
C LYS A 100 28.05 0.88 7.97
N ALA A 101 26.95 1.44 7.47
CA ALA A 101 26.13 2.38 8.23
C ALA A 101 25.28 1.65 9.27
N LEU A 102 24.82 0.41 8.97
CA LEU A 102 24.21 -0.49 9.95
C LEU A 102 25.22 -0.91 11.03
N GLU A 103 26.42 -1.41 10.65
CA GLU A 103 27.49 -1.77 11.60
C GLU A 103 27.85 -0.61 12.56
N GLN A 104 27.82 0.63 12.05
CA GLN A 104 28.08 1.82 12.85
C GLN A 104 26.91 2.14 13.80
N HIS A 105 25.67 1.91 13.38
CA HIS A 105 24.48 2.05 14.22
C HIS A 105 24.45 1.01 15.34
N GLU A 106 24.74 -0.25 15.05
CA GLU A 106 24.81 -1.34 16.05
C GLU A 106 25.86 -1.08 17.14
N ARG A 107 26.94 -0.38 16.79
CA ARG A 107 27.98 0.06 17.74
C ARG A 107 27.65 1.37 18.46
N SER A 108 26.52 2.00 18.16
CA SER A 108 26.12 3.26 18.78
C SER A 108 25.58 3.04 20.20
N LYS A 109 25.87 3.98 21.10
CA LYS A 109 25.43 3.87 22.50
C LYS A 109 23.89 3.78 22.62
N ARG A 110 23.12 4.54 21.83
CA ARG A 110 21.65 4.48 21.84
C ARG A 110 21.13 3.10 21.48
N HIS A 111 21.68 2.45 20.44
CA HIS A 111 21.31 1.08 20.08
C HIS A 111 21.65 0.10 21.21
N ILE A 112 22.89 0.14 21.71
CA ILE A 112 23.35 -0.79 22.76
C ILE A 112 22.50 -0.67 24.03
N ASP A 113 22.14 0.54 24.44
CA ASP A 113 21.31 0.76 25.63
C ASP A 113 19.85 0.32 25.40
N GLN A 114 19.29 0.53 24.19
CA GLN A 114 17.96 0.04 23.79
C GLN A 114 17.88 -1.50 23.75
N VAL A 115 18.90 -2.15 23.17
CA VAL A 115 19.01 -3.62 23.12
C VAL A 115 19.14 -4.22 24.53
N ARG A 116 19.85 -3.54 25.44
CA ARG A 116 19.97 -3.98 26.84
C ARG A 116 18.65 -3.88 27.60
N ALA A 117 17.88 -2.81 27.39
CA ALA A 117 16.55 -2.68 27.98
C ALA A 117 15.61 -3.80 27.48
N ALA A 118 15.59 -4.05 26.16
CA ALA A 118 14.73 -5.08 25.57
C ALA A 118 15.09 -6.51 26.01
N ASN A 119 16.37 -6.85 26.12
CA ASN A 119 16.79 -8.20 26.55
C ASN A 119 16.76 -8.37 28.09
N GLY A 120 16.79 -7.28 28.86
CA GLY A 120 16.70 -7.33 30.33
C GLY A 120 15.33 -7.74 30.86
N ALA A 121 14.27 -7.57 30.06
CA ALA A 121 12.89 -7.93 30.41
C ALA A 121 12.52 -9.39 30.13
N ALA A 122 13.45 -10.20 29.59
CA ALA A 122 13.14 -11.55 29.08
C ALA A 122 12.98 -12.66 30.15
N SER A 123 12.77 -12.31 31.43
CA SER A 123 12.59 -13.28 32.52
C SER A 123 11.31 -13.13 33.35
N GLU A 124 10.54 -12.06 33.19
CA GLU A 124 9.32 -11.82 33.97
C GLU A 124 8.19 -11.34 33.02
N ASP A 125 7.12 -12.13 32.87
CA ASP A 125 5.87 -11.78 32.16
C ASP A 125 5.10 -10.76 33.04
N GLU A 126 5.68 -9.58 33.30
CA GLU A 126 4.94 -8.45 33.89
C GLU A 126 4.14 -7.76 32.79
N GLU A 127 2.81 -7.81 32.92
CA GLU A 127 1.90 -7.03 32.08
C GLU A 127 2.13 -5.54 32.37
N MET A 128 2.50 -4.78 31.34
CA MET A 128 2.75 -3.33 31.46
C MET A 128 1.42 -2.55 31.51
N GLU A 129 0.58 -2.85 32.48
CA GLU A 129 -0.57 -2.02 32.86
C GLU A 129 -0.09 -0.84 33.72
N GLY A 130 0.63 0.08 33.07
CA GLY A 130 0.99 1.38 33.63
C GLY A 130 0.33 2.50 32.82
N GLU A 131 -0.14 3.55 33.49
CA GLU A 131 -0.60 4.77 32.80
C GLU A 131 0.57 5.38 32.00
N GLU A 132 0.58 5.18 30.68
CA GLU A 132 1.55 5.85 29.79
C GLU A 132 1.28 7.36 29.83
N THR A 133 2.26 8.16 30.27
CA THR A 133 2.12 9.61 30.27
C THR A 133 2.12 10.15 28.84
N HIS A 134 1.36 11.21 28.57
CA HIS A 134 1.24 11.82 27.23
C HIS A 134 2.60 12.01 26.54
N ASP A 135 3.59 12.55 27.26
CA ASP A 135 4.94 12.78 26.74
C ASP A 135 5.64 11.49 26.24
N VAL A 136 5.38 10.34 26.86
CA VAL A 136 5.94 9.04 26.45
C VAL A 136 5.25 8.50 25.20
N VAL A 137 3.93 8.71 25.09
CA VAL A 137 3.16 8.35 23.89
C VAL A 137 3.60 9.20 22.70
N GLU A 138 3.77 10.52 22.89
CA GLU A 138 4.25 11.44 21.85
C GLU A 138 5.67 11.08 21.38
N GLU A 139 6.62 10.81 22.29
CA GLU A 139 7.96 10.33 21.90
C GLU A 139 7.91 8.98 21.17
N ARG A 140 6.97 8.09 21.52
CA ARG A 140 6.80 6.79 20.85
C ARG A 140 6.27 6.96 19.42
N LEU A 141 5.31 7.85 19.21
CA LEU A 141 4.76 8.19 17.89
C LEU A 141 5.80 8.88 16.99
N GLU A 142 6.67 9.73 17.53
CA GLU A 142 7.79 10.33 16.78
C GLU A 142 8.83 9.29 16.32
N GLN A 143 8.98 8.18 17.04
CA GLN A 143 9.97 7.14 16.76
C GLN A 143 9.44 5.95 15.97
N ALA A 144 8.12 5.78 15.89
CA ALA A 144 7.46 4.72 15.16
C ALA A 144 7.59 4.92 13.64
N GLU A 145 7.95 3.86 12.92
CA GLU A 145 7.94 3.81 11.46
C GLU A 145 6.99 2.68 11.04
N MET A 146 6.00 2.98 10.19
CA MET A 146 5.13 1.94 9.63
C MET A 146 5.95 0.90 8.85
N ILE A 147 5.67 -0.38 9.07
CA ILE A 147 6.32 -1.48 8.37
C ILE A 147 5.85 -1.45 6.90
N PRO A 148 6.75 -1.35 5.89
CA PRO A 148 6.34 -1.37 4.49
C PRO A 148 5.64 -2.68 4.11
N LEU A 149 4.64 -2.64 3.22
CA LEU A 149 3.86 -3.82 2.82
C LEU A 149 4.67 -4.97 2.17
N THR A 150 5.89 -4.70 1.72
CA THR A 150 6.83 -5.71 1.19
C THR A 150 7.72 -6.33 2.28
N ASN A 151 7.76 -5.77 3.49
CA ASN A 151 8.50 -6.31 4.63
C ASN A 151 7.60 -7.22 5.47
N CYS A 152 8.13 -8.34 5.96
CA CYS A 152 7.38 -9.24 6.83
C CYS A 152 7.09 -8.58 8.20
N LEU A 153 5.87 -8.78 8.71
CA LEU A 153 5.46 -8.23 10.01
C LEU A 153 6.15 -8.92 11.20
N PHE A 154 6.56 -10.18 11.03
CA PHE A 154 7.08 -11.04 12.10
C PHE A 154 8.59 -11.23 12.08
N CYS A 155 9.26 -10.87 10.98
CA CYS A 155 10.70 -11.01 10.86
C CYS A 155 11.33 -10.06 9.82
N ASN A 156 12.65 -10.16 9.72
CA ASN A 156 13.53 -9.34 8.90
C ASN A 156 13.51 -9.64 7.38
N HIS A 157 12.49 -10.33 6.87
CA HIS A 157 12.38 -10.63 5.44
C HIS A 157 11.81 -9.47 4.64
N ILE A 158 12.40 -9.20 3.46
CA ILE A 158 11.89 -8.24 2.48
C ILE A 158 11.58 -9.00 1.19
N SER A 159 10.35 -8.85 0.72
CA SER A 159 9.79 -9.51 -0.45
C SER A 159 9.80 -8.59 -1.68
N ASP A 160 9.66 -9.17 -2.87
CA ASP A 160 9.63 -8.41 -4.13
C ASP A 160 8.33 -7.62 -4.33
N ASP A 161 7.21 -8.14 -3.81
CA ASP A 161 5.86 -7.58 -3.87
C ASP A 161 5.05 -8.01 -2.63
N VAL A 162 3.83 -7.47 -2.50
CA VAL A 162 2.92 -7.71 -1.36
C VAL A 162 2.42 -9.14 -1.31
N GLU A 163 2.14 -9.77 -2.47
CA GLU A 163 1.62 -11.13 -2.55
C GLU A 163 2.70 -12.17 -2.17
N ALA A 164 3.94 -11.93 -2.57
CA ALA A 164 5.12 -12.68 -2.13
C ALA A 164 5.35 -12.54 -0.62
N ASN A 165 5.10 -11.35 -0.05
CA ASN A 165 5.18 -11.13 1.39
C ASN A 165 4.12 -11.93 2.16
N ALA A 166 2.85 -11.87 1.73
CA ALA A 166 1.77 -12.66 2.30
C ALA A 166 2.07 -14.18 2.23
N LYS A 167 2.59 -14.68 1.09
CA LYS A 167 3.04 -16.07 0.94
C LYS A 167 4.19 -16.44 1.88
N HIS A 168 5.12 -15.53 2.12
CA HIS A 168 6.20 -15.70 3.10
C HIS A 168 5.63 -15.79 4.53
N MET A 169 4.73 -14.87 4.91
CA MET A 169 4.07 -14.82 6.21
C MET A 169 3.27 -16.11 6.49
N ALA A 170 2.47 -16.58 5.54
CA ALA A 170 1.73 -17.84 5.66
C ALA A 170 2.67 -19.05 5.79
N LYS A 171 3.75 -19.11 4.99
CA LYS A 171 4.63 -20.29 4.92
C LYS A 171 5.62 -20.43 6.07
N LEU A 172 6.20 -19.34 6.56
CA LEU A 172 7.24 -19.36 7.60
C LEU A 172 6.74 -19.00 8.99
N HIS A 173 5.65 -18.22 9.07
CA HIS A 173 5.09 -17.74 10.35
C HIS A 173 3.69 -18.28 10.64
N GLY A 174 3.09 -19.06 9.73
CA GLY A 174 1.74 -19.61 9.93
C GLY A 174 0.63 -18.56 9.89
N CYS A 175 0.92 -17.37 9.37
CA CYS A 175 -0.06 -16.29 9.24
C CYS A 175 -0.97 -16.53 8.04
N PHE A 176 -2.04 -17.29 8.25
CA PHE A 176 -3.09 -17.47 7.25
C PHE A 176 -4.12 -16.35 7.36
N ILE A 177 -4.42 -15.71 6.22
CA ILE A 177 -5.51 -14.75 6.09
C ILE A 177 -6.78 -15.55 5.76
N PRO A 178 -7.83 -15.54 6.61
CA PRO A 178 -9.11 -16.19 6.30
C PRO A 178 -9.81 -15.55 5.10
N TYR A 179 -10.84 -16.22 4.55
CA TYR A 179 -11.83 -15.66 3.62
C TYR A 179 -11.28 -14.74 2.51
N VAL A 180 -10.13 -15.10 1.91
CA VAL A 180 -9.41 -14.28 0.91
C VAL A 180 -10.28 -13.92 -0.30
N GLU A 181 -11.30 -14.70 -0.61
CA GLU A 181 -12.27 -14.45 -1.68
C GLU A 181 -13.19 -13.25 -1.39
N SER A 182 -13.47 -12.98 -0.10
CA SER A 182 -14.27 -11.85 0.38
C SER A 182 -13.43 -10.65 0.84
N LEU A 183 -12.10 -10.74 0.80
CA LEU A 183 -11.21 -9.67 1.27
C LEU A 183 -11.22 -8.48 0.29
N LEU A 184 -11.56 -7.28 0.76
CA LEU A 184 -11.64 -6.06 -0.06
C LEU A 184 -10.30 -5.69 -0.70
N SER A 185 -9.23 -5.76 0.09
CA SER A 185 -7.85 -5.65 -0.38
C SER A 185 -6.90 -6.27 0.62
N ILE A 186 -5.89 -7.00 0.13
CA ILE A 186 -4.77 -7.45 0.95
C ILE A 186 -3.89 -6.29 1.43
N GLU A 187 -3.88 -5.18 0.70
CA GLU A 187 -3.06 -4.02 1.03
C GLU A 187 -3.61 -3.24 2.23
N SER A 188 -4.95 -3.11 2.37
CA SER A 188 -5.56 -2.44 3.53
C SER A 188 -5.35 -3.25 4.81
N LEU A 189 -5.66 -4.55 4.78
CA LEU A 189 -5.45 -5.44 5.93
C LEU A 189 -3.97 -5.49 6.37
N LEU A 190 -3.03 -5.59 5.42
CA LEU A 190 -1.60 -5.57 5.75
C LEU A 190 -1.10 -4.19 6.19
N THR A 191 -1.72 -3.09 5.75
CA THR A 191 -1.44 -1.74 6.28
C THR A 191 -1.83 -1.67 7.75
N TYR A 192 -3.05 -2.08 8.08
CA TYR A 192 -3.56 -2.12 9.45
C TYR A 192 -2.70 -3.00 10.38
N LEU A 193 -2.41 -4.24 9.97
CA LEU A 193 -1.53 -5.14 10.73
C LEU A 193 -0.09 -4.58 10.86
N GLY A 194 0.40 -3.89 9.83
CA GLY A 194 1.69 -3.19 9.84
C GLY A 194 1.73 -2.00 10.80
N GLU A 195 0.60 -1.31 10.99
CA GLU A 195 0.44 -0.24 11.99
C GLU A 195 0.31 -0.81 13.41
N LYS A 196 -0.52 -1.84 13.60
CA LYS A 196 -0.69 -2.54 14.89
C LYS A 196 0.65 -3.05 15.45
N VAL A 197 1.50 -3.66 14.60
CA VAL A 197 2.83 -4.16 14.99
C VAL A 197 3.91 -3.05 14.99
N GLY A 198 3.92 -2.17 13.99
CA GLY A 198 4.99 -1.20 13.74
C GLY A 198 4.88 0.13 14.50
N VAL A 199 3.66 0.52 14.90
CA VAL A 199 3.34 1.77 15.60
C VAL A 199 2.69 1.49 16.96
N GLY A 200 1.69 0.62 16.99
CA GLY A 200 1.03 0.18 18.22
C GLY A 200 1.91 -0.71 19.11
N TYR A 201 2.97 -1.32 18.54
CA TYR A 201 3.79 -2.36 19.17
C TYR A 201 2.94 -3.48 19.79
N ALA A 202 1.79 -3.78 19.20
CA ALA A 202 0.78 -4.69 19.73
C ALA A 202 0.78 -6.04 19.00
N CYS A 203 0.59 -7.11 19.75
CA CYS A 203 0.56 -8.47 19.21
C CYS A 203 -0.69 -8.67 18.34
N VAL A 204 -0.53 -9.26 17.15
CA VAL A 204 -1.65 -9.54 16.24
C VAL A 204 -2.68 -10.48 16.86
N PHE A 205 -2.24 -11.49 17.61
CA PHE A 205 -3.10 -12.51 18.20
C PHE A 205 -3.74 -12.11 19.54
N CYS A 206 -2.94 -11.65 20.51
CA CYS A 206 -3.43 -11.42 21.89
C CYS A 206 -3.56 -9.94 22.28
N SER A 207 -3.39 -9.02 21.32
CA SER A 207 -3.47 -7.56 21.48
C SER A 207 -2.64 -6.90 22.59
N ARG A 208 -1.82 -7.65 23.36
CA ARG A 208 -0.85 -7.09 24.31
C ARG A 208 0.12 -6.13 23.60
N SER A 209 0.33 -4.96 24.20
CA SER A 209 1.31 -3.96 23.79
C SER A 209 2.71 -4.26 24.34
N PHE A 210 3.73 -3.70 23.70
CA PHE A 210 5.14 -3.86 24.06
C PHE A 210 5.90 -2.54 23.91
N SER A 211 7.10 -2.45 24.48
CA SER A 211 7.95 -1.26 24.42
C SER A 211 8.68 -1.04 23.09
N ALA A 212 8.68 -2.01 22.17
CA ALA A 212 9.34 -1.92 20.87
C ALA A 212 8.84 -2.99 19.87
N VAL A 213 8.96 -2.71 18.56
CA VAL A 213 8.69 -3.65 17.45
C VAL A 213 9.40 -5.01 17.66
N PHE A 214 10.69 -4.99 18.05
CA PHE A 214 11.44 -6.22 18.29
C PHE A 214 10.84 -7.08 19.42
N SER A 215 10.36 -6.45 20.49
CA SER A 215 9.77 -7.16 21.63
C SER A 215 8.47 -7.87 21.24
N VAL A 216 7.60 -7.20 20.47
CA VAL A 216 6.36 -7.80 19.98
C VAL A 216 6.63 -8.87 18.92
N GLN A 217 7.56 -8.66 18.00
CA GLN A 217 7.97 -9.68 17.01
C GLN A 217 8.54 -10.92 17.70
N LYS A 218 9.44 -10.74 18.68
CA LYS A 218 9.99 -11.84 19.47
C LYS A 218 8.89 -12.59 20.22
N HIS A 219 7.94 -11.90 20.85
CA HIS A 219 6.77 -12.51 21.48
C HIS A 219 5.94 -13.33 20.47
N MET A 220 5.67 -12.77 19.28
CA MET A 220 4.89 -13.43 18.24
C MET A 220 5.54 -14.72 17.74
N ILE A 221 6.87 -14.74 17.61
CA ILE A 221 7.62 -15.96 17.27
C ILE A 221 7.68 -16.95 18.45
N ASP A 222 8.07 -16.50 19.65
CA ASP A 222 8.30 -17.37 20.81
C ASP A 222 7.00 -18.04 21.32
N LYS A 223 5.87 -17.32 21.33
CA LYS A 223 4.55 -17.85 21.74
C LYS A 223 3.68 -18.33 20.55
N ASN A 224 4.21 -18.34 19.32
CA ASN A 224 3.49 -18.70 18.09
C ASN A 224 2.17 -17.91 17.88
N HIS A 225 2.24 -16.61 18.15
CA HIS A 225 1.16 -15.61 18.05
C HIS A 225 1.18 -14.84 16.72
N SER A 226 1.81 -15.39 15.68
CA SER A 226 1.86 -14.83 14.32
C SER A 226 0.61 -15.14 13.47
N ARG A 227 -0.56 -15.32 14.11
CA ARG A 227 -1.84 -15.63 13.47
C ARG A 227 -2.90 -14.62 13.92
N MET A 228 -3.94 -14.43 13.10
CA MET A 228 -5.08 -13.59 13.48
C MET A 228 -5.86 -14.23 14.64
N ILE A 229 -6.66 -13.43 15.34
CA ILE A 229 -7.51 -13.83 16.47
C ILE A 229 -8.40 -15.02 16.06
N ASP A 230 -8.59 -16.00 16.96
CA ASP A 230 -9.42 -17.20 16.73
C ASP A 230 -10.84 -17.10 17.34
N SER A 231 -11.08 -16.12 18.21
CA SER A 231 -12.41 -15.71 18.68
C SER A 231 -13.20 -15.03 17.56
N GLU A 232 -14.34 -15.60 17.16
CA GLU A 232 -15.14 -15.14 16.01
C GLU A 232 -15.64 -13.69 16.17
N GLN A 233 -16.12 -13.34 17.37
CA GLN A 233 -16.60 -11.99 17.69
C GLN A 233 -15.46 -10.96 17.65
N GLU A 234 -14.36 -11.22 18.36
CA GLU A 234 -13.20 -10.31 18.39
C GLU A 234 -12.52 -10.19 17.01
N TRP A 235 -12.54 -11.25 16.21
CA TRP A 235 -12.06 -11.20 14.83
C TRP A 235 -12.97 -10.33 13.95
N TYR A 236 -14.29 -10.41 14.11
CA TYR A 236 -15.24 -9.56 13.39
C TYR A 236 -15.10 -8.09 13.79
N ASP A 237 -15.02 -7.81 15.10
CA ASP A 237 -14.89 -6.44 15.62
C ASP A 237 -13.57 -5.76 15.19
N GLU A 238 -12.47 -6.52 15.11
CA GLU A 238 -11.14 -6.01 14.73
C GLU A 238 -10.89 -5.99 13.22
N TYR A 239 -11.39 -6.98 12.47
CA TYR A 239 -11.03 -7.19 11.06
C TYR A 239 -12.20 -7.14 10.08
N GLY A 240 -13.45 -7.04 10.56
CA GLY A 240 -14.65 -7.12 9.73
C GLY A 240 -14.70 -6.05 8.63
N GLU A 241 -14.19 -4.85 8.88
CA GLU A 241 -14.14 -3.75 7.89
C GLU A 241 -13.28 -4.05 6.65
N PHE A 242 -12.37 -5.03 6.71
CA PHE A 242 -11.52 -5.41 5.58
C PHE A 242 -12.18 -6.42 4.62
N TYR A 243 -13.36 -6.95 4.95
CA TYR A 243 -14.06 -7.98 4.16
C TYR A 243 -15.40 -7.45 3.64
N ALA A 244 -15.72 -7.85 2.41
CA ALA A 244 -17.06 -7.71 1.85
C ALA A 244 -17.96 -8.78 2.47
N TRP A 245 -18.82 -8.35 3.37
CA TRP A 245 -19.98 -9.12 3.79
C TRP A 245 -21.04 -9.02 2.69
N GLU A 246 -21.60 -10.15 2.28
CA GLU A 246 -22.84 -10.11 1.51
C GLU A 246 -23.94 -9.68 2.48
N ASP A 247 -24.57 -8.54 2.23
CA ASP A 247 -25.67 -8.04 3.05
C ASP A 247 -26.88 -8.99 2.94
N GLU A 248 -26.93 -10.00 3.84
CA GLU A 248 -28.09 -10.84 4.19
C GLU A 248 -29.39 -10.02 4.28
N ASP A 249 -29.27 -8.82 4.85
CA ASP A 249 -30.37 -7.95 5.25
C ASP A 249 -30.28 -6.57 4.55
N GLY A 250 -31.17 -6.32 3.60
CA GLY A 250 -31.23 -5.04 2.91
C GLY A 250 -31.72 -3.90 3.80
N MET A 251 -30.79 -3.06 4.29
CA MET A 251 -31.07 -1.69 4.75
C MET A 251 -30.16 -0.70 4.03
N ALA A 252 -30.75 -0.01 3.06
CA ALA A 252 -30.13 1.15 2.42
C ALA A 252 -30.62 2.42 3.11
N ASP A 253 -29.70 3.38 3.29
CA ASP A 253 -29.85 4.56 4.14
C ASP A 253 -29.89 4.25 5.65
N GLY A 254 -29.38 5.11 6.54
CA GLY A 254 -28.80 6.42 6.29
C GLY A 254 -29.17 7.46 7.35
N GLU A 255 -29.36 7.05 8.60
CA GLU A 255 -29.60 7.98 9.72
C GLU A 255 -28.46 7.93 10.74
N GLU A 256 -27.72 9.04 10.73
CA GLU A 256 -26.65 9.43 11.63
C GLU A 256 -27.21 9.68 13.05
N TRP A 257 -26.79 8.88 14.03
CA TRP A 257 -27.16 9.08 15.44
C TRP A 257 -26.31 10.19 16.07
N GLU A 258 -26.65 11.46 15.84
CA GLU A 258 -26.09 12.57 16.62
C GLU A 258 -26.62 12.55 18.07
N GLU A 259 -25.74 12.23 19.03
CA GLU A 259 -26.00 12.38 20.45
C GLU A 259 -25.91 13.87 20.86
N VAL A 260 -27.04 14.59 20.77
CA VAL A 260 -27.10 16.02 21.14
C VAL A 260 -27.05 16.21 22.66
N VAL A 261 -25.84 16.35 23.19
CA VAL A 261 -25.56 16.83 24.55
C VAL A 261 -25.73 18.36 24.66
N GLY A 262 -26.79 18.80 25.35
CA GLY A 262 -26.79 20.09 26.05
C GLY A 262 -27.56 21.27 25.42
N GLU A 263 -28.41 21.88 26.26
CA GLU A 263 -28.86 23.29 26.26
C GLU A 263 -29.89 23.84 25.24
N GLU A 264 -30.29 23.16 24.15
CA GLU A 264 -31.35 23.69 23.24
C GLU A 264 -32.74 23.01 23.33
N ARG A 265 -33.08 22.38 24.47
CA ARG A 265 -34.36 21.66 24.71
C ARG A 265 -35.52 22.54 25.22
N GLU A 266 -35.63 23.79 24.78
CA GLU A 266 -36.65 24.75 25.25
C GLU A 266 -37.67 25.22 24.18
N MET A 267 -37.63 24.70 22.94
CA MET A 267 -38.55 25.17 21.86
C MET A 267 -39.66 24.18 21.42
N ILE A 268 -39.70 22.93 21.91
CA ILE A 268 -40.72 21.93 21.52
C ILE A 268 -41.50 21.35 22.71
N LEU A 269 -41.99 22.23 23.59
CA LEU A 269 -42.97 21.88 24.63
C LEU A 269 -44.08 22.94 24.73
N SER A 270 -44.88 23.11 23.66
CA SER A 270 -45.99 24.06 23.67
C SER A 270 -47.16 23.73 22.72
N LYS A 271 -47.47 22.44 22.47
CA LYS A 271 -48.77 22.08 21.86
C LYS A 271 -49.28 20.63 22.01
N HIS A 272 -49.68 20.25 23.23
CA HIS A 272 -51.04 19.76 23.54
C HIS A 272 -51.14 19.24 24.98
N GLU A 273 -51.70 20.07 25.87
CA GLU A 273 -52.53 19.55 26.94
C GLU A 273 -53.98 19.58 26.45
N ALA A 274 -54.63 18.41 26.42
CA ALA A 274 -56.07 18.29 26.21
C ALA A 274 -56.61 17.06 26.93
N GLY A 275 -56.74 17.17 28.26
CA GLY A 275 -57.70 16.38 29.04
C GLY A 275 -57.45 14.88 29.15
N VAL A 276 -56.62 14.49 30.12
CA VAL A 276 -56.89 13.24 30.85
C VAL A 276 -58.16 13.46 31.67
N ASP A 277 -59.05 12.46 31.70
CA ASP A 277 -59.91 12.30 32.87
C ASP A 277 -60.24 10.83 33.15
N ARG A 278 -60.01 10.48 34.42
CA ARG A 278 -60.63 9.40 35.20
C ARG A 278 -60.09 7.95 35.13
N GLU A 279 -59.44 7.61 36.24
CA GLU A 279 -59.06 6.27 36.70
C GLU A 279 -60.24 5.28 36.81
N GLY A 280 -59.98 3.96 36.70
CA GLY A 280 -61.03 2.95 36.84
C GLY A 280 -60.62 1.47 36.74
N ASN A 281 -59.78 1.01 37.67
CA ASN A 281 -59.80 -0.32 38.32
C ASN A 281 -60.47 -1.53 37.60
N GLY A 282 -59.73 -2.63 37.39
CA GLY A 282 -60.32 -3.92 37.02
C GLY A 282 -59.30 -5.05 36.81
N ALA A 283 -59.25 -6.01 37.74
CA ALA A 283 -58.43 -7.22 37.61
C ALA A 283 -59.19 -8.36 36.89
N SER A 284 -58.49 -9.13 36.04
CA SER A 284 -58.76 -10.56 35.76
C SER A 284 -57.82 -11.13 34.69
N GLY A 285 -57.07 -12.19 35.01
CA GLY A 285 -56.85 -13.30 34.06
C GLY A 285 -58.08 -14.22 34.05
N PRO A 286 -58.08 -15.43 33.43
CA PRO A 286 -56.90 -16.26 33.11
C PRO A 286 -56.98 -16.93 31.71
N GLU A 287 -56.15 -17.98 31.47
CA GLU A 287 -56.35 -19.07 30.46
C GLU A 287 -56.32 -18.62 28.97
N GLU A 288 -56.02 -19.38 27.90
CA GLU A 288 -55.46 -20.73 27.63
C GLU A 288 -54.85 -20.66 26.17
N ALA A 289 -54.11 -21.60 25.56
CA ALA A 289 -53.66 -22.96 25.89
C ALA A 289 -52.41 -23.38 25.04
N ILE A 290 -51.74 -24.44 25.50
CA ILE A 290 -50.90 -25.45 24.81
C ILE A 290 -51.22 -25.77 23.33
N THR A 291 -50.18 -26.08 22.54
CA THR A 291 -49.90 -27.46 22.09
C THR A 291 -48.44 -27.65 21.67
N GLU A 292 -47.86 -28.74 22.17
CA GLU A 292 -46.60 -29.32 21.69
C GLU A 292 -46.85 -30.09 20.38
N ASP A 293 -45.83 -30.30 19.54
CA ASP A 293 -45.43 -31.68 19.21
C ASP A 293 -43.96 -31.74 18.74
N ASP A 294 -43.36 -32.89 18.95
CA ASP A 294 -41.94 -33.20 18.81
C ASP A 294 -41.51 -33.46 17.36
N THR A 295 -40.20 -33.35 17.09
CA THR A 295 -39.38 -34.55 16.79
C THR A 295 -37.90 -34.21 16.60
N ALA A 296 -37.06 -34.69 17.52
CA ALA A 296 -35.62 -34.79 17.32
C ALA A 296 -35.25 -36.08 16.57
N VAL A 297 -34.13 -36.10 15.83
CA VAL A 297 -33.21 -37.26 15.75
C VAL A 297 -31.76 -36.80 15.49
N GLU A 298 -30.93 -37.03 16.51
CA GLU A 298 -29.54 -37.49 16.55
C GLU A 298 -28.48 -37.12 15.47
N LEU A 299 -27.46 -36.44 15.98
CA LEU A 299 -26.02 -36.71 15.83
C LEU A 299 -25.62 -38.11 15.33
N VAL A 300 -24.66 -38.17 14.40
CA VAL A 300 -23.70 -39.28 14.31
C VAL A 300 -22.27 -38.73 14.15
N LEU A 301 -21.46 -38.90 15.21
CA LEU A 301 -20.01 -38.91 15.12
C LEU A 301 -19.55 -40.35 14.84
N ASN A 302 -18.61 -40.56 13.92
CA ASN A 302 -17.31 -41.19 14.23
C ASN A 302 -16.49 -41.61 12.99
N SER A 303 -15.16 -41.64 13.22
CA SER A 303 -14.07 -42.31 12.47
C SER A 303 -13.51 -41.58 11.26
#